data_AF-A0A382WNH4-F1
#
_entry.id   AF-A0A382WNH4-F1
#
_cell.length_a   1.000
_cell.length_b   1.000
_cell.length_c   1.000
_cell.angle_alpha   90.00
_cell.angle_beta   90.00
_cell.angle_gamma   90.00
#
_symmetry.space_group_name_H-M   'P 1'
#
loop_
_entity.id
_entity.type
_entity.pdbx_description
1 polymer ?
#
loop_
_entity_poly.entity_id
_entity_poly.type
_entity_poly.pdbx_seq_one_letter_code
_entity_poly.pdbx_strand_id
1 'polypeptide(L)'
;MLVHRLIKSLIEGERDLKGVRRLGRPRKNKSYPYDIEEVVRLGDHCSFAERRADEAVYEVLEWIKCDFLSDQIGDEFGGVISAVTKFGLFVELSGVHAEGLVHVSTLLGDYYQLDMKSQCLIGERRGNSFGLGDVVTVQVARVDVDERKIDFKLLAHSPMTGKRLSLRKLSKGRKQMKNGGPERRKKKR
;
A
#
# COMPACT_ATOMS: atom_id res chain seq x y z
N MET A 1 19.37 8.92 23.40
CA MET A 1 20.54 9.16 24.28
C MET A 1 21.55 10.19 23.75
N LEU A 2 21.82 10.29 22.43
CA LEU A 2 22.78 11.28 21.86
C LEU A 2 22.37 12.74 22.11
N VAL A 3 21.10 13.08 21.87
CA VAL A 3 20.56 14.43 22.12
C VAL A 3 20.70 14.83 23.59
N HIS A 4 20.40 13.92 24.51
CA HIS A 4 20.57 14.16 25.95
C HIS A 4 22.04 14.42 26.33
N ARG A 5 22.97 13.65 25.76
CA ARG A 5 24.43 13.85 25.93
C ARG A 5 24.89 15.20 25.36
N LEU A 6 24.34 15.61 24.21
CA LEU A 6 24.62 16.90 23.59
C LEU A 6 24.12 18.04 24.47
N ILE A 7 22.85 18.02 24.89
CA ILE A 7 22.26 19.04 25.77
C ILE A 7 23.06 19.16 27.06
N LYS A 8 23.42 18.03 27.68
CA LYS A 8 24.25 18.03 28.89
C LYS A 8 25.62 18.68 28.66
N SER A 9 26.26 18.41 27.52
CA SER A 9 27.54 19.05 27.15
C SER A 9 27.44 20.56 26.91
N LEU A 10 26.29 21.04 26.39
CA LEU A 10 26.04 22.46 26.17
C LEU A 10 25.80 23.21 27.49
N ILE A 11 25.16 22.57 28.47
CA ILE A 11 24.88 23.16 29.80
C ILE A 11 26.11 23.11 30.71
N GLU A 12 26.84 21.99 30.75
CA GLU A 12 27.99 21.80 31.66
C GLU A 12 29.32 22.29 31.08
N GLY A 13 29.37 22.56 29.77
CA GLY A 13 30.57 22.95 29.04
C GLY A 13 31.06 24.37 29.34
N GLU A 14 32.27 24.70 28.86
CA GLU A 14 32.90 26.01 29.09
C GLU A 14 32.32 27.11 28.18
N ARG A 15 31.76 26.76 27.01
CA ARG A 15 31.23 27.72 26.03
C ARG A 15 30.00 28.45 26.57
N ASP A 16 29.98 29.78 26.45
CA ASP A 16 28.82 30.60 26.82
C ASP A 16 27.90 30.81 25.62
N LEU A 17 26.65 30.36 25.75
CA LEU A 17 25.65 30.39 24.69
C LEU A 17 24.51 31.32 25.10
N LYS A 18 24.10 32.21 24.19
CA LYS A 18 22.93 33.09 24.41
C LYS A 18 21.69 32.22 24.65
N GLY A 19 21.08 32.38 25.84
CA GLY A 19 19.87 31.66 26.23
C GLY A 19 20.08 30.47 27.18
N VAL A 20 21.32 30.10 27.52
CA VAL A 20 21.61 29.03 28.48
C VAL A 20 22.09 29.63 29.80
N ARG A 21 21.29 29.50 30.88
CA ARG A 21 21.69 29.93 32.23
C ARG A 21 22.31 28.76 32.99
N ARG A 22 23.60 28.87 33.31
CA ARG A 22 24.34 27.85 34.08
C ARG A 22 24.05 27.97 35.57
N LEU A 23 23.81 26.82 36.22
CA LEU A 23 23.67 26.66 37.67
C LEU A 23 24.92 25.94 38.21
N GLY A 24 26.05 26.65 38.31
CA GLY A 24 27.29 26.12 38.92
C GLY A 24 28.56 26.37 38.10
N ARG A 25 29.70 25.81 38.57
CA ARG A 25 31.01 25.89 37.90
C ARG A 25 31.06 24.95 36.69
N PRO A 26 31.71 25.35 35.58
CA PRO A 26 31.87 24.48 34.42
C PRO A 26 32.65 23.22 34.80
N ARG A 27 32.22 22.07 34.28
CA ARG A 27 32.91 20.79 34.48
C ARG A 27 33.60 20.40 33.17
N LYS A 28 34.87 20.02 33.24
CA LYS A 28 35.62 19.41 32.12
C LYS A 28 35.19 17.96 31.83
N ASN A 29 33.89 17.66 31.89
CA ASN A 29 33.40 16.36 31.49
C ASN A 29 33.12 16.38 29.98
N LYS A 30 33.78 15.48 29.24
CA LYS A 30 33.47 15.18 27.84
C LYS A 30 32.12 14.46 27.76
N SER A 31 31.04 15.13 28.15
CA SER A 31 29.69 14.56 28.14
C SER A 31 29.21 14.23 26.71
N TYR A 32 29.87 14.79 25.68
CA TYR A 32 29.61 14.51 24.28
C TYR A 32 30.95 14.26 23.55
N PRO A 33 31.42 13.01 23.47
CA PRO A 33 32.69 12.65 22.84
C PRO A 33 32.49 12.25 21.38
N TYR A 34 31.64 12.96 20.62
CA TYR A 34 31.35 12.62 19.22
C TYR A 34 31.81 13.72 18.29
N ASP A 35 32.52 13.33 17.23
CA ASP A 35 32.81 14.19 16.09
C ASP A 35 31.67 14.15 15.05
N ILE A 36 31.67 15.10 14.11
CA ILE A 36 30.63 15.22 13.07
C ILE A 36 30.55 13.93 12.24
N GLU A 37 31.68 13.34 11.86
CA GLU A 37 31.72 12.07 11.12
C GLU A 37 31.09 10.91 11.91
N GLU A 38 31.32 10.85 13.21
CA GLU A 38 30.73 9.83 14.09
C GLU A 38 29.21 10.02 14.22
N VAL A 39 28.75 11.28 14.30
CA VAL A 39 27.31 11.60 14.35
C VAL A 39 26.62 11.16 13.06
N VAL A 40 27.23 11.37 11.89
CA VAL A 40 26.68 10.91 10.61
C VAL A 40 26.59 9.38 10.59
N ARG A 41 27.65 8.67 10.95
CA ARG A 41 27.65 7.19 11.03
C ARG A 41 26.59 6.65 12.00
N LEU A 42 26.44 7.29 13.15
CA LEU A 42 25.41 6.94 14.13
C LEU A 42 24.01 7.22 13.59
N GLY A 43 23.82 8.28 12.81
CA GLY A 43 22.57 8.58 12.11
C GLY A 43 22.18 7.47 11.14
N ASP A 44 23.13 7.02 10.31
CA ASP A 44 22.91 5.90 9.39
C ASP A 44 22.59 4.61 10.14
N HIS A 45 23.34 4.32 11.21
CA HIS A 45 23.12 3.14 12.04
C HIS A 45 21.74 3.14 12.72
N CYS A 46 21.32 4.28 13.29
CA CYS A 46 19.99 4.41 13.89
C CYS A 46 18.89 4.22 12.83
N SER A 47 19.04 4.81 11.66
CA SER A 47 18.08 4.68 10.55
C SER A 47 18.01 3.25 10.01
N PHE A 48 19.12 2.52 10.03
CA PHE A 48 19.14 1.09 9.69
C PHE A 48 18.49 0.24 10.78
N ALA A 49 18.82 0.50 12.05
CA ALA A 49 18.27 -0.24 13.18
C ALA A 49 16.75 -0.04 13.32
N GLU A 50 16.25 1.17 13.05
CA GLU A 50 14.81 1.48 13.01
C GLU A 50 14.09 0.64 11.95
N ARG A 51 14.53 0.73 10.69
CA ARG A 51 13.94 -0.08 9.60
C ARG A 51 13.99 -1.58 9.88
N ARG A 52 15.10 -2.08 10.43
CA ARG A 52 15.23 -3.48 10.83
C ARG A 52 14.26 -3.86 11.95
N ALA A 53 14.06 -2.98 12.94
CA ALA A 53 13.11 -3.23 14.02
C ALA A 53 11.68 -3.24 13.48
N ASP A 54 11.33 -2.30 12.60
CA ASP A 54 10.01 -2.25 11.97
C ASP A 54 9.76 -3.50 11.13
N GLU A 55 10.71 -3.92 10.29
CA GLU A 55 10.62 -5.17 9.49
C GLU A 55 10.33 -6.38 10.38
N ALA A 56 11.04 -6.53 11.50
CA ALA A 56 10.79 -7.62 12.45
C ALA A 56 9.41 -7.53 13.12
N VAL A 57 8.92 -6.32 13.41
CA VAL A 57 7.56 -6.12 13.96
C VAL A 57 6.49 -6.49 12.93
N TYR A 58 6.64 -6.03 11.69
CA TYR A 58 5.74 -6.39 10.60
C TYR A 58 5.70 -7.90 10.38
N GLU A 59 6.85 -8.56 10.45
CA GLU A 59 7.00 -10.00 10.31
C GLU A 59 6.19 -10.78 11.37
N VAL A 60 6.29 -10.38 12.63
CA VAL A 60 5.56 -11.01 13.73
C VAL A 60 4.06 -10.72 13.61
N LEU A 61 3.66 -9.51 13.22
CA LEU A 61 2.26 -9.17 13.00
C LEU A 61 1.63 -9.98 11.88
N GLU A 62 2.34 -10.19 10.78
CA GLU A 62 1.88 -11.01 9.65
C GLU A 62 1.69 -12.46 10.07
N TRP A 63 2.64 -13.01 10.84
CA TRP A 63 2.51 -14.35 11.42
C TRP A 63 1.28 -14.49 12.33
N ILE A 64 1.07 -13.55 13.26
CA ILE A 64 -0.10 -13.56 14.17
C ILE A 64 -1.41 -13.46 13.39
N LYS A 65 -1.46 -12.63 12.33
CA LYS A 65 -2.65 -12.50 11.47
C LYS A 65 -2.96 -13.81 10.73
N CYS A 66 -1.94 -14.50 10.23
CA CYS A 66 -2.11 -15.79 9.58
C CYS A 66 -2.57 -16.85 10.58
N ASP A 67 -1.95 -16.91 11.76
CA ASP A 67 -2.33 -17.83 12.85
C ASP A 67 -3.81 -17.65 13.22
N PHE A 68 -4.25 -16.41 13.43
CA PHE A 68 -5.65 -16.08 13.72
C PHE A 68 -6.63 -16.52 12.62
N LEU A 69 -6.25 -16.38 11.34
CA LEU A 69 -7.10 -16.76 10.21
C LEU A 69 -7.09 -18.27 9.93
N SER A 70 -6.11 -19.00 10.43
CA SER A 70 -6.05 -20.46 10.27
C SER A 70 -7.23 -21.16 10.94
N ASP A 71 -7.75 -20.59 12.03
CA ASP A 71 -8.95 -21.07 12.72
C ASP A 71 -10.26 -20.68 12.01
N GLN A 72 -10.22 -19.76 11.03
CA GLN A 72 -11.38 -19.20 10.33
C GLN A 72 -11.44 -19.62 8.84
N ILE A 73 -10.85 -20.78 8.53
CA ILE A 73 -10.90 -21.34 7.17
C ILE A 73 -12.35 -21.69 6.80
N GLY A 74 -12.83 -21.15 5.68
CA GLY A 74 -14.20 -21.30 5.21
C GLY A 74 -15.14 -20.14 5.56
N ASP A 75 -14.74 -19.23 6.46
CA ASP A 75 -15.55 -18.07 6.81
C ASP A 75 -15.47 -16.98 5.73
N GLU A 76 -16.52 -16.15 5.68
CA GLU A 76 -16.68 -15.06 4.72
C GLU A 76 -16.35 -13.72 5.37
N PHE A 77 -15.49 -12.94 4.70
CA PHE A 77 -15.08 -11.62 5.15
C PHE A 77 -15.31 -10.56 4.08
N GLY A 78 -15.70 -9.38 4.52
CA GLY A 78 -15.62 -8.18 3.71
C GLY A 78 -14.17 -7.69 3.62
N GLY A 79 -13.75 -7.25 2.46
CA GLY A 79 -12.40 -6.74 2.23
C GLY A 79 -12.36 -5.70 1.12
N VAL A 80 -11.19 -5.08 0.98
CA VAL A 80 -10.90 -4.08 -0.05
C VAL A 80 -9.71 -4.55 -0.86
N ILE A 81 -9.74 -4.37 -2.18
CA ILE A 81 -8.60 -4.69 -3.04
C ILE A 81 -7.46 -3.69 -2.75
N SER A 82 -6.37 -4.18 -2.14
CA SER A 82 -5.20 -3.40 -1.75
C SER A 82 -4.14 -3.33 -2.86
N ALA A 83 -4.05 -4.36 -3.70
CA ALA A 83 -3.18 -4.35 -4.88
C ALA A 83 -3.70 -5.26 -6.00
N VAL A 84 -3.32 -4.92 -7.22
CA VAL A 84 -3.72 -5.64 -8.44
C VAL A 84 -2.46 -6.06 -9.21
N THR A 85 -2.30 -7.35 -9.47
CA THR A 85 -1.17 -7.90 -10.22
C THR A 85 -1.66 -8.69 -11.43
N LYS A 86 -0.73 -9.21 -12.25
CA LYS A 86 -1.09 -10.02 -13.42
C LYS A 86 -1.64 -11.41 -13.04
N PHE A 87 -1.23 -11.93 -11.88
CA PHE A 87 -1.58 -13.29 -11.45
C PHE A 87 -2.72 -13.31 -10.43
N GLY A 88 -3.11 -12.17 -9.86
CA GLY A 88 -4.19 -12.12 -8.90
C GLY A 88 -4.47 -10.73 -8.33
N LEU A 89 -5.29 -10.73 -7.29
CA LEU A 89 -5.72 -9.57 -6.54
C LEU A 89 -5.32 -9.76 -5.08
N PHE A 90 -4.71 -8.75 -4.46
CA PHE A 90 -4.51 -8.73 -3.02
C PHE A 90 -5.71 -8.04 -2.38
N VAL A 91 -6.28 -8.71 -1.39
CA VAL A 91 -7.45 -8.24 -0.65
C VAL A 91 -7.06 -8.09 0.81
N GLU A 92 -7.28 -6.91 1.35
CA GLU A 92 -7.16 -6.64 2.78
C GLU A 92 -8.53 -6.84 3.44
N LEU A 93 -8.59 -7.69 4.47
CA LEU A 93 -9.81 -7.95 5.22
C LEU A 93 -10.17 -6.78 6.13
N SER A 94 -11.45 -6.39 6.12
CA SER A 94 -11.98 -5.35 7.00
C SER A 94 -12.02 -5.84 8.45
N GLY A 95 -11.38 -5.09 9.36
CA GLY A 95 -11.35 -5.39 10.81
C GLY A 95 -10.13 -6.22 11.25
N VAL A 96 -9.72 -7.21 10.47
CA VAL A 96 -8.53 -8.04 10.77
C VAL A 96 -7.25 -7.42 10.17
N HIS A 97 -7.37 -6.62 9.10
CA HIS A 97 -6.23 -6.02 8.39
C HIS A 97 -5.19 -7.04 7.94
N ALA A 98 -5.65 -8.24 7.63
CA ALA A 98 -4.86 -9.30 7.03
C ALA A 98 -4.99 -9.24 5.52
N GLU A 99 -3.88 -9.45 4.83
CA GLU A 99 -3.83 -9.46 3.37
C GLU A 99 -3.79 -10.91 2.88
N GLY A 100 -4.44 -11.16 1.76
CA GLY A 100 -4.39 -12.45 1.10
C GLY A 100 -4.63 -12.32 -0.40
N LEU A 101 -4.28 -13.39 -1.11
CA LEU A 101 -4.26 -13.44 -2.55
C LEU A 101 -5.50 -14.15 -3.08
N VAL A 102 -6.21 -13.49 -3.98
CA VAL A 102 -7.18 -14.13 -4.88
C VAL A 102 -6.46 -14.42 -6.20
N HIS A 103 -6.16 -15.69 -6.47
CA HIS A 103 -5.53 -16.08 -7.72
C HIS A 103 -6.50 -15.92 -8.90
N VAL A 104 -6.00 -15.48 -10.06
CA VAL A 104 -6.81 -15.24 -11.27
C VAL A 104 -7.60 -16.48 -11.71
N SER A 105 -7.08 -17.69 -11.44
CA SER A 105 -7.77 -18.95 -11.77
C SER A 105 -9.03 -19.21 -10.95
N THR A 106 -9.14 -18.60 -9.76
CA THR A 106 -10.33 -18.72 -8.91
C THR A 106 -11.43 -17.74 -9.31
N LEU A 107 -11.09 -16.73 -10.13
CA LEU A 107 -12.05 -15.83 -10.75
C LEU A 107 -12.87 -16.59 -11.80
N LEU A 108 -13.95 -15.97 -12.26
CA LEU A 108 -15.09 -16.57 -13.00
C LEU A 108 -14.77 -17.15 -14.41
N GLY A 109 -13.62 -17.78 -14.62
CA GLY A 109 -13.24 -18.47 -15.86
C GLY A 109 -13.05 -17.54 -17.05
N ASP A 110 -12.65 -16.30 -16.80
CA ASP A 110 -12.39 -15.29 -17.83
C ASP A 110 -10.89 -15.05 -18.02
N TYR A 111 -10.51 -14.54 -19.19
CA TYR A 111 -9.17 -14.02 -19.43
C TYR A 111 -9.10 -12.60 -18.90
N TYR A 112 -8.26 -12.37 -17.89
CA TYR A 112 -8.08 -11.06 -17.29
C TYR A 112 -6.81 -10.40 -17.82
N GLN A 113 -6.96 -9.17 -18.30
CA GLN A 113 -5.84 -8.32 -18.73
C GLN A 113 -5.60 -7.23 -17.68
N LEU A 114 -4.34 -7.07 -17.28
CA LEU A 114 -3.92 -6.00 -16.38
C LEU A 114 -3.76 -4.69 -17.15
N ASP A 115 -4.54 -3.67 -16.77
CA ASP A 115 -4.27 -2.29 -17.14
C ASP A 115 -3.43 -1.61 -16.06
N MET A 116 -2.13 -1.46 -16.33
CA MET A 116 -1.17 -0.81 -15.45
C MET A 116 -1.54 0.64 -15.12
N LYS A 117 -2.22 1.35 -16.02
CA LYS A 117 -2.55 2.78 -15.82
C LYS A 117 -3.68 2.98 -14.83
N SER A 118 -4.68 2.10 -14.90
CA SER A 118 -5.85 2.17 -14.01
C SER A 118 -5.72 1.29 -12.78
N GLN A 119 -4.67 0.45 -12.70
CA GLN A 119 -4.49 -0.59 -11.68
C GLN A 119 -5.74 -1.45 -11.55
N CYS A 120 -6.21 -1.95 -12.69
CA CYS A 120 -7.40 -2.78 -12.79
C CYS A 120 -7.13 -4.04 -13.61
N LEU A 121 -7.73 -5.16 -13.20
CA LEU A 121 -7.88 -6.36 -14.02
C LEU A 121 -9.22 -6.30 -14.74
N ILE A 122 -9.18 -6.38 -16.07
CA ILE A 122 -10.37 -6.32 -16.94
C ILE A 122 -10.56 -7.68 -17.59
N GLY A 123 -11.71 -8.31 -17.37
CA GLY A 123 -12.10 -9.55 -18.02
C GLY A 123 -12.52 -9.32 -19.47
N GLU A 124 -11.97 -10.10 -20.39
CA GLU A 124 -12.18 -9.94 -21.83
C GLU A 124 -13.60 -10.34 -22.27
N ARG A 125 -14.17 -11.41 -21.69
CA ARG A 125 -15.48 -11.93 -22.10
C ARG A 125 -16.64 -11.29 -21.35
N ARG A 126 -16.52 -11.15 -20.03
CA ARG A 126 -17.61 -10.62 -19.17
C ARG A 126 -17.51 -9.12 -18.95
N GLY A 127 -16.37 -8.50 -19.22
CA GLY A 127 -16.15 -7.07 -18.96
C GLY A 127 -16.12 -6.73 -17.47
N ASN A 128 -15.94 -7.72 -16.60
CA ASN A 128 -15.78 -7.49 -15.17
C ASN A 128 -14.46 -6.78 -14.92
N SER A 129 -14.48 -5.70 -14.15
CA SER A 129 -13.30 -4.91 -13.80
C SER A 129 -13.07 -4.98 -12.30
N PHE A 130 -11.91 -5.45 -11.88
CA PHE A 130 -11.48 -5.42 -10.48
C PHE A 130 -10.39 -4.37 -10.35
N GLY A 131 -10.70 -3.26 -9.68
CA GLY A 131 -9.78 -2.16 -9.48
C GLY A 131 -9.30 -2.05 -8.04
N LEU A 132 -8.18 -1.35 -7.89
CA LEU A 132 -7.71 -0.89 -6.59
C LEU A 132 -8.82 -0.13 -5.83
N GLY A 133 -9.08 -0.52 -4.59
CA GLY A 133 -10.07 0.12 -3.72
C GLY A 133 -11.51 -0.41 -3.86
N ASP A 134 -11.76 -1.38 -4.73
CA ASP A 134 -13.08 -2.01 -4.81
C ASP A 134 -13.37 -2.86 -3.57
N VAL A 135 -14.63 -2.85 -3.13
CA VAL A 135 -15.09 -3.66 -2.00
C VAL A 135 -15.47 -5.04 -2.50
N VAL A 136 -14.98 -6.07 -1.82
CA VAL A 136 -15.18 -7.46 -2.18
C VAL A 136 -15.58 -8.27 -0.95
N THR A 137 -16.31 -9.36 -1.19
CA THR A 137 -16.55 -10.40 -0.19
C THR A 137 -15.75 -11.63 -0.60
N VAL A 138 -14.89 -12.09 0.29
CA VAL A 138 -13.98 -13.20 0.06
C VAL A 138 -14.18 -14.28 1.12
N GLN A 139 -13.93 -15.52 0.74
CA GLN A 139 -13.88 -16.66 1.64
C GLN A 139 -12.43 -17.09 1.85
N VAL A 140 -12.05 -17.39 3.09
CA VAL A 140 -10.74 -17.98 3.41
C VAL A 140 -10.71 -19.40 2.83
N ALA A 141 -9.86 -19.63 1.82
CA ALA A 141 -9.76 -20.94 1.16
C ALA A 141 -8.65 -21.79 1.76
N ARG A 142 -7.48 -21.18 2.01
CA ARG A 142 -6.32 -21.83 2.62
C ARG A 142 -5.46 -20.80 3.33
N VAL A 143 -4.85 -21.21 4.43
CA VAL A 143 -3.83 -20.44 5.15
C VAL A 143 -2.57 -21.29 5.25
N ASP A 144 -1.42 -20.70 4.95
CA ASP A 144 -0.10 -21.28 5.11
C ASP A 144 0.69 -20.38 6.06
N VAL A 145 0.79 -20.80 7.33
CA VAL A 145 1.41 -20.01 8.40
C VAL A 145 2.94 -19.96 8.25
N ASP A 146 3.54 -21.00 7.65
CA ASP A 146 4.98 -21.08 7.42
C ASP A 146 5.41 -20.11 6.32
N GLU A 147 4.65 -20.07 5.22
CA GLU A 147 4.89 -19.12 4.12
C GLU A 147 4.26 -17.74 4.35
N ARG A 148 3.46 -17.57 5.40
CA ARG A 148 2.63 -16.38 5.68
C ARG A 148 1.72 -16.00 4.52
N LYS A 149 1.16 -17.02 3.86
CA LYS A 149 0.29 -16.83 2.70
C LYS A 149 -1.14 -17.21 3.02
N ILE A 150 -2.05 -16.39 2.53
CA ILE A 150 -3.49 -16.60 2.67
C ILE A 150 -4.08 -16.59 1.28
N ASP A 151 -4.73 -17.70 0.91
CA ASP A 151 -5.46 -17.83 -0.33
C ASP A 151 -6.94 -17.55 -0.09
N PHE A 152 -7.47 -16.63 -0.88
CA PHE A 152 -8.87 -16.25 -0.85
C PHE A 152 -9.61 -16.70 -2.10
N LYS A 153 -10.89 -16.99 -1.93
CA LYS A 153 -11.84 -17.18 -3.02
C LYS A 153 -12.79 -16.00 -3.08
N LEU A 154 -12.91 -15.38 -4.26
CA LEU A 154 -13.85 -14.29 -4.47
C LEU A 154 -15.29 -14.82 -4.51
N LEU A 155 -16.17 -14.28 -3.65
CA LEU A 155 -17.60 -14.61 -3.64
C LEU A 155 -18.44 -13.49 -4.27
N ALA A 156 -18.22 -12.26 -3.83
CA ALA A 156 -18.95 -11.10 -4.32
C ALA A 156 -18.01 -9.92 -4.57
N HIS A 157 -18.41 -9.05 -5.49
CA HIS A 157 -17.67 -7.85 -5.84
C HIS A 157 -18.63 -6.69 -6.01
N SER A 158 -18.37 -5.61 -5.26
CA SER A 158 -19.07 -4.35 -5.34
C SER A 158 -18.10 -3.28 -5.85
N PRO A 159 -18.19 -2.89 -7.14
CA PRO A 159 -17.29 -1.89 -7.68
C PRO A 159 -17.57 -0.52 -7.06
N MET A 160 -16.52 0.22 -6.69
CA MET A 160 -16.65 1.60 -6.23
C MET A 160 -17.35 2.41 -7.34
N THR A 161 -18.55 2.90 -7.05
CA THR A 161 -19.51 3.41 -8.05
C THR A 161 -19.10 4.75 -8.69
N GLY A 162 -17.85 5.19 -8.54
CA GLY A 162 -17.34 6.46 -9.07
C GLY A 162 -16.73 6.42 -10.49
N LYS A 163 -16.20 5.28 -10.96
CA LYS A 163 -15.47 5.21 -12.26
C LYS A 163 -16.31 4.70 -13.44
N ARG A 164 -17.46 4.05 -13.20
CA ARG A 164 -18.32 3.50 -14.29
C ARG A 164 -19.01 4.57 -15.16
N LEU A 165 -19.13 5.80 -14.68
CA LEU A 165 -19.78 6.90 -15.41
C LEU A 165 -18.90 7.54 -16.50
N SER A 166 -17.56 7.44 -16.43
CA SER A 166 -16.67 8.08 -17.40
C SER A 166 -16.42 7.24 -18.65
N LEU A 167 -16.26 5.91 -18.52
CA LEU A 167 -16.01 5.01 -19.66
C LEU A 167 -17.21 4.85 -20.60
N ARG A 168 -18.45 4.84 -20.08
CA ARG A 168 -19.67 4.82 -20.92
C ARG A 168 -19.90 6.13 -21.69
N LYS A 169 -19.34 7.26 -21.23
CA LYS A 169 -19.41 8.54 -21.97
C LYS A 169 -18.41 8.59 -23.12
N LEU A 170 -17.21 8.03 -22.98
CA LEU A 170 -16.23 7.98 -24.08
C LEU A 170 -16.68 7.08 -25.24
N SER A 171 -17.37 5.96 -24.98
CA SER A 171 -17.84 5.08 -26.06
C SER A 171 -19.02 5.65 -26.85
N LYS A 172 -19.89 6.46 -26.21
CA LYS A 172 -21.02 7.13 -26.89
C LYS A 172 -20.58 8.31 -27.76
N GLY A 173 -19.58 9.09 -27.34
CA GLY A 173 -19.06 10.22 -28.15
C GLY A 173 -18.40 9.79 -29.47
N ARG A 174 -17.75 8.62 -29.48
CA ARG A 174 -17.03 8.13 -30.67
C ARG A 174 -17.95 7.56 -31.75
N LYS A 175 -19.18 7.18 -31.41
CA LYS A 175 -20.18 6.67 -32.38
C LYS A 175 -20.93 7.79 -33.11
N GLN A 176 -20.95 9.02 -32.59
CA GLN A 176 -21.65 10.15 -33.20
C GLN A 176 -20.83 10.86 -34.29
N MET A 177 -19.49 10.85 -34.23
CA MET A 177 -18.64 11.49 -35.25
C MET A 177 -18.45 10.69 -36.55
N LYS A 178 -18.92 9.43 -36.64
CA LYS A 178 -18.78 8.62 -37.87
C LYS A 178 -19.98 8.67 -38.84
N ASN A 179 -21.06 9.37 -38.51
CA ASN A 179 -22.27 9.45 -39.36
C ASN A 179 -22.46 10.77 -40.13
N GLY A 180 -21.47 11.69 -40.13
CA GLY A 180 -21.50 12.90 -40.95
C GLY A 180 -20.69 12.75 -42.24
N GLY A 181 -21.25 12.09 -43.27
CA GLY A 181 -20.65 12.05 -44.60
C GLY A 181 -20.80 13.40 -45.34
N PRO A 182 -19.82 13.81 -46.20
CA PRO A 182 -19.81 15.14 -46.78
C PRO A 182 -20.84 15.29 -47.92
N GLU A 183 -21.66 16.33 -47.83
CA GLU A 183 -22.69 16.71 -48.79
C GLU A 183 -22.06 17.26 -50.09
N ARG A 184 -22.22 16.54 -51.20
CA ARG A 184 -21.77 16.96 -52.54
C ARG A 184 -22.58 18.16 -53.04
N ARG A 185 -21.99 19.36 -52.97
CA ARG A 185 -22.45 20.57 -53.67
C ARG A 185 -22.54 20.32 -55.19
N LYS A 186 -23.75 20.22 -55.74
CA LYS A 186 -24.01 20.28 -57.18
C LYS A 186 -23.94 21.75 -57.66
N LYS A 187 -22.97 22.04 -58.53
CA LYS A 187 -22.92 23.26 -59.37
C LYS A 187 -24.11 23.25 -60.34
N LYS A 188 -24.97 24.26 -60.29
CA LYS A 188 -25.99 24.54 -61.32
C LYS A 188 -25.36 25.40 -62.43
N ARG A 189 -25.82 25.14 -63.65
CA ARG A 189 -25.53 25.84 -64.91
C ARG A 189 -25.97 27.29 -64.84
#